data_AF-A0A8S2ZKB4-F1
#
_entry.id   AF-A0A8S2ZKB4-F1
#
_cell.length_a   1.000
_cell.length_b   1.000
_cell.length_c   1.000
_cell.angle_alpha   90.00
_cell.angle_beta   90.00
_cell.angle_gamma   90.00
#
_symmetry.space_group_name_H-M   'P 1'
#
loop_
_entity.id
_entity.type
_entity.pdbx_description
1 polymer ?
#
loop_
_entity_poly.entity_id
_entity_poly.type
_entity_poly.pdbx_seq_one_letter_code
_entity_poly.pdbx_strand_id
1 'polypeptide(L)' 'MLNSEFNKFARYPELDLYPEHLRSRIDELNDQIYPKLNNGVYRAGFAKLQEA' A
#
# COMPACT_ATOMS: atom_id res chain seq x y z
N MET A 1 -2.12 -5.93 -10.85
CA MET A 1 -2.25 -5.46 -12.24
C MET A 1 -0.97 -4.79 -12.74
N LEU A 2 -0.67 -3.53 -12.38
CA LEU A 2 0.48 -2.80 -12.96
C LEU A 2 1.85 -3.48 -12.72
N ASN A 3 2.00 -4.17 -11.59
CA ASN A 3 3.24 -4.87 -11.23
C ASN A 3 3.58 -6.09 -12.11
N SER A 4 2.61 -6.68 -12.82
CA SER A 4 2.78 -7.99 -13.49
C SER A 4 2.21 -8.04 -14.90
N GLU A 5 1.01 -7.52 -15.11
CA GLU A 5 0.23 -7.75 -16.33
C GLU A 5 0.81 -7.07 -17.57
N PHE A 6 1.69 -6.09 -17.38
CA PHE A 6 2.30 -5.31 -18.47
C PHE A 6 3.81 -5.56 -18.62
N ASN A 7 4.37 -6.59 -17.99
CA ASN A 7 5.82 -6.84 -17.99
C ASN A 7 6.41 -6.95 -19.41
N LYS A 8 5.65 -7.46 -20.39
CA LYS A 8 6.06 -7.50 -21.80
C LYS A 8 6.47 -6.13 -22.38
N PHE A 9 5.94 -5.04 -21.83
CA PHE A 9 6.17 -3.68 -22.29
C PHE A 9 7.00 -2.84 -21.31
N ALA A 10 7.34 -3.39 -20.14
CA ALA A 10 8.06 -2.68 -19.11
C ALA A 10 9.56 -2.53 -19.45
N ARG A 11 10.17 -1.44 -19.00
CA ARG A 11 11.62 -1.23 -19.09
C ARG A 11 12.41 -2.20 -18.20
N TYR A 12 11.80 -2.63 -17.10
CA TYR A 12 12.37 -3.52 -16.07
C TYR A 12 11.38 -4.64 -15.72
N PRO A 13 11.15 -5.62 -16.61
CA PRO A 13 10.17 -6.69 -16.42
C PRO A 13 10.49 -7.65 -15.26
N GLU A 14 11.74 -7.66 -14.79
CA GLU A 14 12.23 -8.46 -13.68
C GLU A 14 11.92 -7.85 -12.30
N LEU A 15 11.55 -6.57 -12.25
CA LEU A 15 11.20 -5.90 -11.00
C LEU A 15 9.83 -6.37 -10.52
N ASP A 16 9.82 -7.14 -9.43
CA ASP A 16 8.59 -7.53 -8.75
C ASP A 16 8.47 -6.76 -7.41
N LEU A 17 7.57 -5.79 -7.37
CA LEU A 17 7.27 -5.00 -6.16
C LEU A 17 6.34 -5.75 -5.20
N TYR A 18 5.85 -6.92 -5.58
CA TYR A 18 4.94 -7.76 -4.79
C TYR A 18 5.30 -9.25 -4.92
N PRO A 19 6.54 -9.64 -4.54
CA PRO A 19 7.06 -10.99 -4.75
C PRO A 19 6.38 -12.00 -3.83
N GLU A 20 6.12 -13.19 -4.36
CA GLU A 20 5.28 -14.23 -3.74
C GLU A 20 5.64 -14.52 -2.27
N HIS A 21 6.93 -14.69 -1.99
CA HIS A 21 7.44 -15.02 -0.64
C HIS A 21 7.23 -13.90 0.40
N LEU A 22 6.88 -12.67 -0.01
CA LEU A 22 6.62 -11.55 0.90
C LEU A 22 5.17 -11.08 0.90
N ARG A 23 4.31 -11.56 -0.01
CA ARG A 23 2.95 -11.03 -0.21
C ARG A 23 2.15 -10.93 1.08
N SER A 24 2.07 -12.02 1.84
CA SER A 24 1.33 -12.03 3.11
C SER A 24 1.85 -11.00 4.11
N ARG A 25 3.17 -10.78 4.16
CA ARG A 25 3.75 -9.79 5.07
C ARG A 25 3.53 -8.37 4.59
N ILE A 26 3.59 -8.15 3.28
CA ILE A 26 3.28 -6.86 2.66
C ILE A 26 1.82 -6.49 2.92
N ASP A 27 0.89 -7.43 2.73
CA ASP A 27 -0.54 -7.19 2.93
C ASP A 27 -0.86 -6.90 4.41
N GLU A 28 -0.33 -7.71 5.33
CA GLU A 28 -0.52 -7.51 6.77
C GLU A 28 0.01 -6.12 7.23
N LEU A 29 1.14 -5.69 6.67
CA LEU A 29 1.71 -4.38 6.98
C LEU A 29 0.87 -3.25 6.35
N ASN A 30 0.44 -3.41 5.10
CA ASN A 30 -0.41 -2.44 4.40
C ASN A 30 -1.76 -2.25 5.12
N ASP A 31 -2.36 -3.33 5.63
CA ASP A 31 -3.61 -3.30 6.39
C ASP A 31 -3.48 -2.51 7.70
N GLN A 32 -2.28 -2.40 8.25
CA GLN A 32 -2.01 -1.58 9.43
C GLN A 32 -1.66 -0.13 9.06
N ILE A 33 -0.79 0.04 8.07
CA ILE A 33 -0.30 1.34 7.61
C ILE A 33 -1.45 2.17 7.03
N TYR A 34 -2.29 1.59 6.19
CA TYR A 34 -3.33 2.34 5.49
C TYR A 34 -4.31 3.04 6.45
N PRO A 35 -5.02 2.36 7.36
CA PRO A 35 -6.00 3.01 8.23
C PRO A 35 -5.38 3.89 9.32
N LYS A 36 -4.16 3.56 9.79
CA LYS A 36 -3.53 4.23 10.95
C LYS A 36 -2.62 5.39 10.55
N LEU A 37 -1.97 5.31 9.40
CA LEU A 37 -1.02 6.32 8.95
C LEU A 37 -1.53 7.04 7.71
N ASN A 38 -1.68 6.34 6.58
CA ASN A 38 -2.01 6.97 5.30
C ASN A 38 -3.35 7.70 5.36
N ASN A 39 -4.36 7.02 5.91
CA ASN A 39 -5.67 7.62 6.17
C ASN A 39 -5.74 8.27 7.56
N GLY A 40 -4.84 7.89 8.48
CA GLY A 40 -4.79 8.45 9.83
C GLY A 40 -4.51 9.96 9.84
N VAL A 41 -3.61 10.43 8.98
CA VAL A 41 -3.33 11.88 8.86
C VAL A 41 -4.55 12.68 8.39
N TYR A 42 -5.36 12.12 7.49
CA TYR A 42 -6.62 12.74 7.07
C TYR A 42 -7.67 12.72 8.17
N ARG A 43 -7.76 11.61 8.93
CA ARG A 43 -8.66 11.54 10.09
C ARG A 43 -8.34 12.60 11.12
N ALA A 44 -7.06 12.81 11.44
CA ALA A 44 -6.62 13.87 12.33
C ALA A 44 -6.90 15.27 11.74
N GLY A 45 -6.57 15.50 10.47
CA GLY A 45 -6.76 16.80 9.81
C GLY A 45 -8.23 17.19 9.58
N PHE A 46 -9.12 16.21 9.45
CA PHE A 46 -10.56 16.43 9.25
C PHE A 46 -11.41 16.15 10.50
N ALA A 47 -10.76 15.97 11.65
CA ALA A 47 -11.43 15.86 12.94
C ALA A 47 -12.33 17.08 13.18
N LYS A 48 -13.61 16.83 13.49
CA LYS A 48 -14.60 17.89 13.79
C LYS A 48 -14.77 18.14 15.29
N LEU A 49 -14.21 17.26 16.11
CA LEU A 49 -14.28 17.28 17.56
C LEU A 49 -12.87 17.10 18.12
N GLN A 50 -12.59 17.70 19.27
CA GLN A 50 -11.26 17.69 19.89
C GLN A 50 -10.78 16.28 20.29
N GLU A 51 -11.70 15.37 20.61
CA GLU A 51 -11.42 13.99 21.03
C GLU A 51 -11.27 12.99 19.86
N ALA A 52 -11.44 13.45 18.61
CA ALA A 52 -11.43 12.61 17.42
C ALA A 52 -10.02 12.35 16.87
#